data_AF-A0A4W4DQX8-F1
#
_entry.id   AF-A0A4W4DQX8-F1
#
_cell.length_a   1.000
_cell.length_b   1.000
_cell.length_c   1.000
_cell.angle_alpha   90.00
_cell.angle_beta   90.00
_cell.angle_gamma   90.00
#
_symmetry.space_group_name_H-M   'P 1'
#
loop_
_entity.id
_entity.type
_entity.pdbx_description
1 polymer ?
#
loop_
_entity_poly.entity_id
_entity_poly.type
_entity_poly.pdbx_seq_one_letter_code
_entity_poly.pdbx_strand_id
1 'polypeptide(L)'
;EQKIQSVKWPHLLLDLSVSSLPQCSESNLTISGGDFTLSKMYIDGSILRYHCPEGYYPHPVKLRQCYRGRWDPAPTRKQPECKRVTCPNPNVLNNGIVDPYKRIYYMNDTTTFRCHSDYTFRGSSTRVCQANGKWSGGTPVCSRNSDHCPDPGIPPGASRTGHIFNIDDAVTYRCHNNLKLLGSKVRVCQDDGQWSGQEPECYADFTYDTPEEVAEAFSSSLQTTLTMNEETDKEGKRIKLEQGGKLNIYIALDASDSIEEEDFNKAKNIIKQLIIKVRTVMVALLASYCQGKLIVLVSLSAGVYNEGGNPSKNVKEIKQIVYNGQVEKRDEYLDLYVFGVGDDVQREDIDDWVTKKRDEKHFFLLQDMENVEETFDQMIGTSVLLSVVELTQLLHHH
;
A
#
# COMPACT_ATOMS: atom_id res chain seq x y z
N GLU A 1 23.25 17.61 2.74
CA GLU A 1 22.74 18.92 2.26
C GLU A 1 22.39 18.80 0.79
N GLN A 2 21.13 18.55 0.45
CA GLN A 2 20.65 18.69 -0.92
C GLN A 2 19.52 19.72 -0.93
N LYS A 3 19.71 20.73 -1.77
CA LYS A 3 18.87 21.93 -1.89
C LYS A 3 17.54 21.50 -2.50
N ILE A 4 16.44 21.66 -1.76
CA ILE A 4 15.09 21.64 -2.33
C ILE A 4 15.02 22.81 -3.32
N GLN A 5 15.02 22.52 -4.62
CA GLN A 5 14.76 23.53 -5.64
C GLN A 5 13.24 23.72 -5.72
N SER A 6 12.75 24.80 -5.10
CA SER A 6 11.40 25.28 -5.38
C SER A 6 11.41 26.07 -6.69
N VAL A 7 10.67 25.60 -7.68
CA VAL A 7 10.38 26.36 -8.89
C VAL A 7 9.13 27.19 -8.57
N LYS A 8 9.32 28.50 -8.33
CA LYS A 8 8.21 29.45 -8.21
C LYS A 8 7.85 29.95 -9.61
N TRP A 9 6.61 29.70 -10.04
CA TRP A 9 6.04 30.39 -11.19
C TRP A 9 5.62 31.82 -10.79
N PRO A 10 5.84 32.83 -11.65
CA PRO A 10 5.40 34.20 -11.36
C PRO A 10 3.86 34.26 -11.37
N HIS A 11 3.26 34.65 -10.26
CA HIS A 11 1.86 35.02 -10.19
C HIS A 11 1.62 36.27 -11.04
N LEU A 12 1.10 36.08 -12.25
CA LEU A 12 0.42 37.14 -12.99
C LEU A 12 -0.92 37.40 -12.30
N LEU A 13 -0.97 38.45 -11.47
CA LEU A 13 -2.21 39.05 -11.00
C LEU A 13 -2.90 39.72 -12.19
N LEU A 14 -3.82 38.99 -12.83
CA LEU A 14 -4.84 39.59 -13.68
C LEU A 14 -6.00 40.03 -12.76
N ASP A 15 -6.16 41.34 -12.60
CA ASP A 15 -7.38 41.97 -12.10
C ASP A 15 -8.55 41.54 -13.00
N LEU A 16 -9.30 40.52 -12.55
CA LEU A 16 -10.60 40.19 -13.08
C LEU A 16 -11.65 40.73 -12.12
N SER A 17 -12.43 41.70 -12.61
CA SER A 17 -13.68 42.15 -12.01
C SER A 17 -14.49 40.96 -11.50
N VAL A 18 -14.93 41.02 -10.24
CA VAL A 18 -15.74 40.01 -9.55
C VAL A 18 -17.10 39.85 -10.24
N SER A 19 -17.14 39.10 -11.34
CA SER A 19 -18.33 38.35 -11.72
C SER A 19 -18.37 37.12 -10.83
N SER A 20 -19.45 36.93 -10.08
CA SER A 20 -19.67 35.78 -9.18
C SER A 20 -19.16 34.48 -9.82
N LEU A 21 -18.18 33.82 -9.19
CA LEU A 21 -17.70 32.51 -9.63
C LEU A 21 -18.90 31.57 -9.83
N PRO A 22 -18.92 30.72 -10.86
CA PRO A 22 -20.00 29.76 -11.06
C PRO A 22 -20.20 28.92 -9.81
N GLN A 23 -21.41 28.94 -9.24
CA GLN A 23 -21.75 28.17 -8.04
C GLN A 23 -22.49 26.88 -8.41
N CYS A 24 -22.11 25.79 -7.79
CA CYS A 24 -22.83 24.52 -7.88
C CYS A 24 -24.09 24.54 -7.01
N SER A 25 -25.10 23.78 -7.41
CA SER A 25 -26.37 23.71 -6.68
C SER A 25 -26.19 23.07 -5.30
N GLU A 26 -26.85 23.63 -4.28
CA GLU A 26 -26.91 23.07 -2.92
C GLU A 26 -27.91 21.90 -2.78
N SER A 27 -28.69 21.64 -3.83
CA SER A 27 -29.79 20.68 -3.77
C SER A 27 -29.35 19.24 -4.03
N ASN A 28 -30.01 18.29 -3.35
CA ASN A 28 -29.86 16.85 -3.57
C ASN A 28 -28.43 16.32 -3.33
N LEU A 29 -27.74 16.88 -2.34
CA LEU A 29 -26.37 16.52 -1.98
C LEU A 29 -26.28 15.58 -0.77
N THR A 30 -27.37 15.32 -0.06
CA THR A 30 -27.41 14.47 1.13
C THR A 30 -27.09 13.00 0.85
N ILE A 31 -26.58 12.30 1.86
CA ILE A 31 -26.37 10.85 1.86
C ILE A 31 -27.23 10.20 2.95
N SER A 32 -27.81 9.04 2.66
CA SER A 32 -28.59 8.29 3.64
C SER A 32 -27.67 7.56 4.62
N GLY A 33 -27.81 7.84 5.92
CA GLY A 33 -27.04 7.18 6.99
C GLY A 33 -25.65 7.77 7.26
N GLY A 34 -25.36 8.95 6.73
CA GLY A 34 -24.10 9.67 6.94
C GLY A 34 -24.27 11.16 6.71
N ASP A 35 -23.16 11.86 6.50
CA ASP A 35 -23.12 13.30 6.22
C ASP A 35 -22.12 13.63 5.11
N PHE A 36 -21.89 14.93 4.89
CA PHE A 36 -20.84 15.39 3.97
C PHE A 36 -20.20 16.70 4.45
N THR A 37 -18.98 16.97 3.99
CA THR A 37 -18.28 18.26 4.16
C THR A 37 -17.97 18.88 2.81
N LEU A 38 -17.66 20.19 2.81
CA LEU A 38 -17.29 20.98 1.64
C LEU A 38 -15.97 21.70 1.89
N SER A 39 -15.03 21.62 0.96
CA SER A 39 -13.73 22.31 1.10
C SER A 39 -13.84 23.83 0.94
N LYS A 40 -14.59 24.31 -0.06
CA LYS A 40 -14.70 25.74 -0.41
C LYS A 40 -16.15 26.15 -0.67
N MET A 41 -17.08 25.77 0.23
CA MET A 41 -18.53 25.99 0.04
C MET A 41 -19.03 25.45 -1.32
N TYR A 42 -19.85 26.20 -2.07
CA TYR A 42 -20.46 25.77 -3.35
C TYR A 42 -19.82 26.41 -4.59
N ILE A 43 -18.65 27.03 -4.47
CA ILE A 43 -17.99 27.68 -5.61
C ILE A 43 -17.20 26.68 -6.47
N ASP A 44 -16.86 27.09 -7.68
CA ASP A 44 -15.98 26.36 -8.60
C ASP A 44 -14.70 25.86 -7.91
N GLY A 45 -14.34 24.61 -8.17
CA GLY A 45 -13.22 23.91 -7.55
C GLY A 45 -13.49 23.31 -6.16
N SER A 46 -14.67 23.53 -5.56
CA SER A 46 -15.01 22.93 -4.25
C SER A 46 -15.16 21.41 -4.34
N ILE A 47 -14.75 20.70 -3.30
CA ILE A 47 -14.86 19.25 -3.17
C ILE A 47 -15.86 18.94 -2.06
N LEU A 48 -16.92 18.19 -2.40
CA LEU A 48 -17.85 17.58 -1.46
C LEU A 48 -17.38 16.17 -1.14
N ARG A 49 -17.16 15.88 0.14
CA ARG A 49 -16.75 14.53 0.61
C ARG A 49 -17.85 13.94 1.49
N TYR A 50 -18.28 12.72 1.20
CA TYR A 50 -19.26 11.98 2.01
C TYR A 50 -18.57 11.23 3.15
N HIS A 51 -19.14 11.29 4.36
CA HIS A 51 -18.68 10.50 5.50
C HIS A 51 -19.77 9.53 5.93
N CYS A 52 -19.33 8.33 6.26
CA CYS A 52 -20.18 7.28 6.80
C CYS A 52 -19.64 6.84 8.16
N PRO A 53 -20.52 6.31 9.04
CA PRO A 53 -20.10 5.70 10.28
C PRO A 53 -19.09 4.56 10.06
N GLU A 54 -18.32 4.23 11.10
CA GLU A 54 -17.38 3.10 11.07
C GLU A 54 -18.07 1.80 10.62
N GLY A 55 -17.42 1.05 9.73
CA GLY A 55 -17.99 -0.15 9.12
C GLY A 55 -19.02 0.13 8.01
N TYR A 56 -19.15 1.38 7.57
CA TYR A 56 -19.92 1.78 6.39
C TYR A 56 -19.07 2.62 5.44
N TYR A 57 -19.48 2.67 4.16
CA TYR A 57 -18.80 3.46 3.13
C TYR A 57 -19.81 4.16 2.20
N PRO A 58 -19.47 5.33 1.64
CA PRO A 58 -20.34 6.03 0.70
C PRO A 58 -20.49 5.26 -0.62
N HIS A 59 -21.73 5.08 -1.10
CA HIS A 59 -22.00 4.44 -2.38
C HIS A 59 -23.12 5.14 -3.14
N PRO A 60 -23.05 5.29 -4.48
CA PRO A 60 -21.94 4.86 -5.35
C PRO A 60 -20.84 5.92 -5.51
N VAL A 61 -21.03 7.10 -4.91
CA VAL A 61 -20.16 8.26 -5.04
C VAL A 61 -19.58 8.58 -3.68
N LYS A 62 -18.26 8.73 -3.61
CA LYS A 62 -17.53 9.12 -2.40
C LYS A 62 -17.28 10.63 -2.31
N LEU A 63 -17.01 11.24 -3.45
CA LEU A 63 -16.80 12.68 -3.56
C LEU A 63 -17.42 13.25 -4.82
N ARG A 64 -17.64 14.57 -4.81
CA ARG A 64 -18.05 15.36 -5.97
C ARG A 64 -17.19 16.60 -6.06
N GLN A 65 -16.75 16.95 -7.26
CA GLN A 65 -16.06 18.20 -7.53
C GLN A 65 -17.00 19.19 -8.21
N CYS A 66 -16.98 20.45 -7.77
CA CYS A 66 -17.68 21.52 -8.44
C CYS A 66 -16.84 22.02 -9.62
N TYR A 67 -17.34 21.87 -10.84
CA TYR A 67 -16.70 22.38 -12.06
C TYR A 67 -17.70 23.15 -12.93
N ARG A 68 -17.38 24.41 -13.19
CA ARG A 68 -18.16 25.38 -13.96
C ARG A 68 -19.64 25.41 -13.56
N GLY A 69 -19.90 25.40 -12.24
CA GLY A 69 -21.25 25.43 -11.67
C GLY A 69 -22.01 24.10 -11.73
N ARG A 70 -21.34 22.99 -12.03
CA ARG A 70 -21.91 21.64 -12.00
C ARG A 70 -21.08 20.71 -11.13
N TRP A 71 -21.76 19.89 -10.34
CA TRP A 71 -21.13 18.80 -9.62
C TRP A 71 -20.74 17.67 -10.56
N ASP A 72 -19.55 17.11 -10.38
CA ASP A 72 -19.06 15.92 -11.06
C ASP A 72 -18.60 14.87 -10.03
N PRO A 73 -19.17 13.66 -10.01
CA PRO A 73 -20.36 13.26 -10.76
C PRO A 73 -21.57 14.12 -10.38
N ALA A 74 -22.54 14.25 -11.28
CA ALA A 74 -23.76 15.01 -11.05
C ALA A 74 -24.70 14.28 -10.06
N PRO A 75 -25.45 15.01 -9.20
CA PRO A 75 -26.47 14.42 -8.35
C PRO A 75 -27.53 13.68 -9.17
N THR A 76 -27.81 12.44 -8.77
CA THR A 76 -28.81 11.59 -9.41
C THR A 76 -30.13 11.60 -8.63
N ARG A 77 -31.22 11.14 -9.24
CA ARG A 77 -32.50 10.95 -8.53
C ARG A 77 -32.40 10.00 -7.34
N LYS A 78 -31.59 8.94 -7.48
CA LYS A 78 -31.26 8.06 -6.36
C LYS A 78 -30.17 8.74 -5.54
N GLN A 79 -30.47 9.03 -4.28
CA GLN A 79 -29.49 9.59 -3.35
C GLN A 79 -28.43 8.55 -2.99
N PRO A 80 -27.17 8.97 -2.73
CA PRO A 80 -26.16 8.10 -2.15
C PRO A 80 -26.63 7.53 -0.79
N GLU A 81 -26.08 6.38 -0.43
CA GLU A 81 -26.34 5.73 0.85
C GLU A 81 -25.04 5.19 1.44
N CYS A 82 -24.93 5.22 2.76
CA CYS A 82 -23.89 4.52 3.49
C CYS A 82 -24.19 3.02 3.47
N LYS A 83 -23.35 2.25 2.77
CA LYS A 83 -23.46 0.79 2.70
C LYS A 83 -22.51 0.14 3.68
N ARG A 84 -22.92 -1.01 4.22
CA ARG A 84 -22.11 -1.80 5.15
C ARG A 84 -20.87 -2.35 4.46
N VAL A 85 -19.72 -2.22 5.12
CA VAL A 85 -18.46 -2.86 4.74
C VAL A 85 -18.60 -4.37 4.82
N THR A 86 -18.00 -5.05 3.85
CA THR A 86 -17.94 -6.51 3.80
C THR A 86 -16.53 -6.96 3.46
N CYS A 87 -16.07 -8.04 4.09
CA CYS A 87 -14.79 -8.65 3.74
C CYS A 87 -14.96 -9.68 2.62
N PRO A 88 -13.93 -9.86 1.75
CA PRO A 88 -13.95 -10.86 0.70
C PRO A 88 -14.25 -12.25 1.27
N ASN A 89 -15.17 -13.00 0.67
CA ASN A 89 -15.45 -14.35 1.13
C ASN A 89 -14.17 -15.21 1.02
N PRO A 90 -13.66 -15.84 2.09
CA PRO A 90 -12.44 -16.65 2.05
C PRO A 90 -12.56 -17.90 1.15
N ASN A 91 -13.72 -18.11 0.52
CA ASN A 91 -14.09 -19.32 -0.20
C ASN A 91 -13.96 -20.55 0.71
N VAL A 92 -13.96 -21.75 0.12
CA VAL A 92 -13.66 -22.98 0.84
C VAL A 92 -12.14 -23.09 0.96
N LEU A 93 -11.62 -23.22 2.18
CA LEU A 93 -10.21 -23.53 2.45
C LEU A 93 -9.88 -24.91 1.88
N ASN A 94 -8.94 -24.99 0.93
CA ASN A 94 -8.48 -26.26 0.39
C ASN A 94 -7.96 -27.15 1.51
N ASN A 95 -8.40 -28.41 1.54
CA ASN A 95 -8.00 -29.39 2.56
C ASN A 95 -8.27 -28.95 4.00
N GLY A 96 -9.28 -28.11 4.21
CA GLY A 96 -9.67 -27.62 5.53
C GLY A 96 -11.14 -27.27 5.64
N ILE A 97 -11.50 -26.76 6.81
CA ILE A 97 -12.84 -26.43 7.25
C ILE A 97 -12.84 -24.95 7.65
N VAL A 98 -13.89 -24.24 7.22
CA VAL A 98 -14.18 -22.85 7.60
C VAL A 98 -15.46 -22.84 8.43
N ASP A 99 -15.41 -22.33 9.66
CA ASP A 99 -16.54 -22.38 10.59
C ASP A 99 -16.63 -21.13 11.50
N PRO A 100 -17.78 -20.42 11.54
CA PRO A 100 -18.95 -20.61 10.67
C PRO A 100 -18.68 -20.10 9.25
N TYR A 101 -19.15 -20.84 8.25
CA TYR A 101 -19.19 -20.37 6.88
C TYR A 101 -20.39 -19.44 6.66
N LYS A 102 -20.15 -18.26 6.07
CA LYS A 102 -21.19 -17.31 5.63
C LYS A 102 -21.00 -16.98 4.16
N ARG A 103 -22.09 -16.65 3.47
CA ARG A 103 -22.02 -16.13 2.10
C ARG A 103 -21.43 -14.72 2.06
N ILE A 104 -21.75 -13.90 3.05
CA ILE A 104 -21.30 -12.52 3.20
C ILE A 104 -20.82 -12.35 4.65
N TYR A 105 -19.67 -11.70 4.82
CA TYR A 105 -19.07 -11.38 6.11
C TYR A 105 -19.05 -9.86 6.27
N TYR A 106 -19.63 -9.38 7.37
CA TYR A 106 -19.64 -7.98 7.75
C TYR A 106 -18.60 -7.69 8.83
N MET A 107 -18.30 -6.43 9.08
CA MET A 107 -17.42 -6.00 10.18
C MET A 107 -17.79 -6.74 11.49
N ASN A 108 -16.76 -7.18 12.21
CA ASN A 108 -16.78 -7.99 13.44
C ASN A 108 -17.25 -9.45 13.28
N ASP A 109 -17.62 -9.88 12.08
CA ASP A 109 -17.82 -11.31 11.83
C ASP A 109 -16.48 -12.05 12.00
N THR A 110 -16.52 -13.13 12.79
CA THR A 110 -15.37 -14.00 13.05
C THR A 110 -15.57 -15.35 12.39
N THR A 111 -14.51 -15.91 11.82
CA THR A 111 -14.50 -17.29 11.32
C THR A 111 -13.20 -17.99 11.69
N THR A 112 -13.29 -19.30 11.88
CA THR A 112 -12.16 -20.15 12.26
C THR A 112 -11.83 -21.14 11.16
N PHE A 113 -10.54 -21.45 11.04
CA PHE A 113 -9.97 -22.30 10.01
C PHE A 113 -9.26 -23.48 10.65
N ARG A 114 -9.54 -24.68 10.16
CA ARG A 114 -8.92 -25.93 10.63
C ARG A 114 -8.59 -26.82 9.46
N CYS A 115 -7.43 -27.47 9.48
CA CYS A 115 -7.09 -28.44 8.44
C CYS A 115 -7.77 -29.79 8.66
N HIS A 116 -7.99 -30.52 7.57
CA HIS A 116 -8.30 -31.96 7.66
C HIS A 116 -7.11 -32.74 8.24
N SER A 117 -7.35 -33.99 8.64
CA SER A 117 -6.28 -34.89 9.08
C SER A 117 -5.19 -35.01 8.02
N ASP A 118 -3.94 -35.11 8.46
CA ASP A 118 -2.73 -35.22 7.63
C ASP A 118 -2.29 -33.93 6.92
N TYR A 119 -2.92 -32.78 7.23
CA TYR A 119 -2.50 -31.47 6.74
C TYR A 119 -2.02 -30.59 7.90
N THR A 120 -0.97 -29.82 7.65
CA THR A 120 -0.42 -28.83 8.57
C THR A 120 -1.02 -27.46 8.30
N PHE A 121 -1.42 -26.77 9.36
CA PHE A 121 -1.99 -25.43 9.30
C PHE A 121 -0.88 -24.35 9.32
N ARG A 122 -0.99 -23.35 8.45
CA ARG A 122 -0.17 -22.11 8.45
C ARG A 122 -1.09 -20.89 8.31
N GLY A 123 -0.69 -19.75 8.87
CA GLY A 123 -1.47 -18.51 8.85
C GLY A 123 -2.27 -18.31 10.15
N SER A 124 -3.35 -17.52 10.09
CA SER A 124 -4.17 -17.22 11.26
C SER A 124 -5.39 -18.15 11.34
N SER A 125 -5.49 -18.94 12.42
CA SER A 125 -6.56 -19.92 12.64
C SER A 125 -7.91 -19.29 12.93
N THR A 126 -7.93 -18.05 13.41
CA THR A 126 -9.12 -17.24 13.60
C THR A 126 -8.91 -15.91 12.90
N ARG A 127 -9.86 -15.48 12.08
CA ARG A 127 -9.82 -14.19 11.41
C ARG A 127 -11.11 -13.43 11.66
N VAL A 128 -11.00 -12.11 11.78
CA VAL A 128 -12.10 -11.18 12.02
C VAL A 128 -12.19 -10.22 10.84
N CYS A 129 -13.41 -9.98 10.35
CA CYS A 129 -13.63 -8.97 9.32
C CYS A 129 -13.55 -7.57 9.94
N GLN A 130 -12.62 -6.74 9.48
CA GLN A 130 -12.32 -5.43 10.02
C GLN A 130 -13.08 -4.31 9.29
N ALA A 131 -13.11 -3.11 9.89
CA ALA A 131 -13.77 -1.92 9.34
C ALA A 131 -13.20 -1.48 7.99
N ASN A 132 -11.92 -1.78 7.73
CA ASN A 132 -11.24 -1.50 6.47
C ASN A 132 -11.60 -2.50 5.34
N GLY A 133 -12.54 -3.43 5.58
CA GLY A 133 -12.96 -4.42 4.60
C GLY A 133 -11.95 -5.55 4.40
N LYS A 134 -10.96 -5.69 5.29
CA LYS A 134 -9.97 -6.75 5.28
C LYS A 134 -10.19 -7.77 6.39
N TRP A 135 -9.61 -8.94 6.21
CA TRP A 135 -9.54 -9.95 7.26
C TRP A 135 -8.28 -9.78 8.10
N SER A 136 -8.43 -9.80 9.42
CA SER A 136 -7.28 -9.75 10.32
C SER A 136 -6.35 -10.96 10.16
N GLY A 137 -5.06 -10.77 10.42
CA GLY A 137 -4.06 -11.84 10.39
C GLY A 137 -3.74 -12.38 8.97
N GLY A 138 -2.97 -13.46 8.92
CA GLY A 138 -2.45 -14.04 7.67
C GLY A 138 -3.40 -15.02 6.98
N THR A 139 -3.21 -15.23 5.68
CA THR A 139 -3.96 -16.20 4.86
C THR A 139 -3.85 -17.62 5.44
N PRO A 140 -4.97 -18.29 5.76
CA PRO A 140 -4.96 -19.65 6.27
C PRO A 140 -4.62 -20.64 5.15
N VAL A 141 -3.70 -21.56 5.41
CA VAL A 141 -3.22 -22.58 4.46
C VAL A 141 -3.19 -23.95 5.11
N CYS A 142 -3.69 -24.95 4.39
CA CYS A 142 -3.61 -26.36 4.78
C CYS A 142 -2.83 -27.13 3.72
N SER A 143 -1.64 -27.60 4.08
CA SER A 143 -0.76 -28.31 3.13
C SER A 143 0.01 -29.45 3.81
N ARG A 144 0.57 -30.35 3.00
CA ARG A 144 1.41 -31.47 3.49
C ARG A 144 2.90 -31.11 3.58
N ASN A 145 3.30 -29.92 3.12
CA ASN A 145 4.69 -29.47 3.05
C ASN A 145 5.63 -30.49 2.35
N SER A 146 5.16 -31.15 1.29
CA SER A 146 5.91 -32.20 0.58
C SER A 146 6.65 -31.70 -0.67
N ASP A 147 6.30 -30.52 -1.17
CA ASP A 147 6.87 -29.93 -2.37
C ASP A 147 8.07 -29.04 -2.04
N HIS A 148 8.82 -28.61 -3.07
CA HIS A 148 9.98 -27.73 -2.90
C HIS A 148 9.62 -26.38 -2.27
N CYS A 149 8.58 -25.72 -2.78
CA CYS A 149 8.00 -24.54 -2.16
C CYS A 149 6.77 -24.89 -1.31
N PRO A 150 6.52 -24.18 -0.20
CA PRO A 150 5.30 -24.38 0.59
C PRO A 150 4.06 -23.98 -0.23
N ASP A 151 2.88 -24.52 0.09
CA ASP A 151 1.65 -24.06 -0.56
C ASP A 151 1.47 -22.53 -0.34
N PRO A 152 1.36 -21.73 -1.42
CA PRO A 152 1.33 -20.27 -1.32
C PRO A 152 -0.03 -19.73 -0.83
N GLY A 153 -0.99 -20.61 -0.51
CA GLY A 153 -2.32 -20.25 -0.05
C GLY A 153 -3.22 -19.68 -1.14
N ILE A 154 -4.47 -19.42 -0.75
CA ILE A 154 -5.48 -18.73 -1.55
C ILE A 154 -6.00 -17.56 -0.70
N PRO A 155 -5.61 -16.31 -1.00
CA PRO A 155 -6.09 -15.14 -0.29
C PRO A 155 -7.63 -15.02 -0.33
N PRO A 156 -8.28 -14.44 0.69
CA PRO A 156 -9.73 -14.28 0.69
C PRO A 156 -10.23 -13.52 -0.55
N GLY A 157 -11.31 -14.02 -1.16
CA GLY A 157 -11.83 -13.46 -2.40
C GLY A 157 -11.04 -13.83 -3.64
N ALA A 158 -9.94 -14.59 -3.54
CA ALA A 158 -9.17 -15.07 -4.70
C ALA A 158 -9.50 -16.52 -5.06
N SER A 159 -9.19 -16.87 -6.31
CA SER A 159 -9.03 -18.23 -6.83
C SER A 159 -7.59 -18.40 -7.30
N ARG A 160 -7.08 -19.63 -7.23
CA ARG A 160 -5.73 -19.99 -7.68
C ARG A 160 -5.81 -21.15 -8.66
N THR A 161 -5.03 -21.04 -9.73
CA THR A 161 -4.70 -22.15 -10.63
C THR A 161 -3.25 -22.58 -10.40
N GLY A 162 -2.97 -23.88 -10.50
CA GLY A 162 -1.69 -24.47 -10.11
C GLY A 162 -1.74 -25.13 -8.72
N HIS A 163 -1.31 -26.38 -8.67
CA HIS A 163 -1.39 -27.25 -7.48
C HIS A 163 -0.11 -28.08 -7.26
N ILE A 164 0.94 -27.80 -8.02
CA ILE A 164 2.26 -28.42 -7.92
C ILE A 164 3.23 -27.27 -7.62
N PHE A 165 4.13 -27.47 -6.67
CA PHE A 165 4.96 -26.39 -6.11
C PHE A 165 6.45 -26.77 -6.14
N ASN A 166 6.91 -27.40 -7.23
CA ASN A 166 8.33 -27.65 -7.46
C ASN A 166 9.00 -26.45 -8.15
N ILE A 167 10.33 -26.46 -8.23
CA ILE A 167 11.11 -25.42 -8.91
C ILE A 167 10.52 -25.16 -10.30
N ASP A 168 10.36 -23.88 -10.64
CA ASP A 168 9.77 -23.35 -11.87
C ASP A 168 8.26 -23.54 -12.05
N ASP A 169 7.58 -24.27 -11.15
CA ASP A 169 6.12 -24.33 -11.16
C ASP A 169 5.53 -22.95 -10.84
N ALA A 170 4.44 -22.62 -11.52
CA ALA A 170 3.78 -21.33 -11.39
C ALA A 170 2.32 -21.48 -10.92
N VAL A 171 1.91 -20.55 -10.06
CA VAL A 171 0.51 -20.36 -9.69
C VAL A 171 -0.01 -19.05 -10.24
N THR A 172 -1.26 -19.03 -10.71
CA THR A 172 -1.92 -17.81 -11.19
C THR A 172 -3.18 -17.54 -10.38
N TYR A 173 -3.29 -16.30 -9.89
CA TYR A 173 -4.39 -15.82 -9.05
C TYR A 173 -5.40 -14.99 -9.83
N ARG A 174 -6.66 -15.02 -9.36
CA ARG A 174 -7.74 -14.17 -9.86
C ARG A 174 -8.73 -13.85 -8.74
N CYS A 175 -9.08 -12.57 -8.61
CA CYS A 175 -10.13 -12.13 -7.68
C CYS A 175 -11.54 -12.42 -8.20
N HIS A 176 -12.46 -12.72 -7.27
CA HIS A 176 -13.87 -12.99 -7.55
C HIS A 176 -14.69 -11.71 -7.66
N ASN A 177 -15.83 -11.81 -8.36
CA ASN A 177 -16.80 -10.72 -8.52
C ASN A 177 -16.16 -9.44 -9.09
N ASN A 178 -16.44 -8.30 -8.45
CA ASN A 178 -15.92 -6.97 -8.77
C ASN A 178 -14.69 -6.60 -7.91
N LEU A 179 -14.09 -7.57 -7.21
CA LEU A 179 -12.84 -7.33 -6.47
C LEU A 179 -11.68 -7.21 -7.46
N LYS A 180 -10.71 -6.40 -7.08
CA LYS A 180 -9.52 -6.13 -7.87
C LYS A 180 -8.29 -6.74 -7.18
N LEU A 181 -7.26 -7.09 -7.95
CA LEU A 181 -6.07 -7.77 -7.46
C LEU A 181 -4.94 -6.76 -7.27
N LEU A 182 -4.33 -6.74 -6.08
CA LEU A 182 -3.03 -6.11 -5.82
C LEU A 182 -1.97 -7.20 -5.66
N GLY A 183 -0.72 -6.87 -5.97
CA GLY A 183 0.43 -7.75 -5.83
C GLY A 183 0.66 -8.64 -7.06
N SER A 184 1.15 -9.86 -6.84
CA SER A 184 1.59 -10.71 -7.95
C SER A 184 0.48 -11.61 -8.44
N LYS A 185 -0.02 -11.33 -9.66
CA LYS A 185 -0.98 -12.19 -10.35
C LYS A 185 -0.42 -13.59 -10.61
N VAL A 186 0.88 -13.69 -10.91
CA VAL A 186 1.59 -14.95 -11.12
C VAL A 186 2.75 -15.01 -10.13
N ARG A 187 2.90 -16.14 -9.44
CA ARG A 187 4.05 -16.44 -8.58
C ARG A 187 4.68 -17.73 -9.05
N VAL A 188 6.01 -17.79 -9.06
CA VAL A 188 6.81 -18.94 -9.53
C VAL A 188 7.65 -19.46 -8.37
N CYS A 189 7.67 -20.77 -8.16
CA CYS A 189 8.50 -21.39 -7.15
C CYS A 189 9.97 -21.35 -7.59
N GLN A 190 10.83 -20.78 -6.75
CA GLN A 190 12.25 -20.62 -7.04
C GLN A 190 13.10 -21.71 -6.38
N ASP A 191 14.35 -21.80 -6.81
CA ASP A 191 15.33 -22.78 -6.34
C ASP A 191 15.66 -22.66 -4.84
N ASP A 192 15.52 -21.48 -4.27
CA ASP A 192 15.65 -21.21 -2.84
C ASP A 192 14.47 -21.71 -1.98
N GLY A 193 13.45 -22.33 -2.59
CA GLY A 193 12.27 -22.86 -1.89
C GLY A 193 11.21 -21.81 -1.60
N GLN A 194 11.31 -20.62 -2.22
CA GLN A 194 10.39 -19.51 -2.00
C GLN A 194 9.64 -19.12 -3.28
N TRP A 195 8.45 -18.54 -3.09
CA TRP A 195 7.66 -18.03 -4.21
C TRP A 195 8.15 -16.66 -4.65
N SER A 196 8.26 -16.44 -5.96
CA SER A 196 8.55 -15.12 -6.50
C SER A 196 7.40 -14.14 -6.24
N GLY A 197 7.73 -12.85 -6.23
CA GLY A 197 6.76 -11.78 -6.10
C GLY A 197 6.05 -11.70 -4.73
N GLN A 198 5.21 -10.67 -4.61
CA GLN A 198 4.34 -10.42 -3.47
C GLN A 198 3.09 -11.32 -3.44
N GLU A 199 2.65 -11.76 -2.25
CA GLU A 199 1.33 -12.41 -2.06
C GLU A 199 0.20 -11.48 -2.52
N PRO A 200 -0.76 -11.96 -3.35
CA PRO A 200 -1.81 -11.09 -3.85
C PRO A 200 -2.89 -10.79 -2.80
N GLU A 201 -3.51 -9.62 -2.90
CA GLU A 201 -4.65 -9.22 -2.08
C GLU A 201 -5.84 -8.87 -2.98
N CYS A 202 -7.05 -9.32 -2.63
CA CYS A 202 -8.27 -8.92 -3.33
C CYS A 202 -9.00 -7.82 -2.55
N TYR A 203 -9.16 -6.65 -3.17
CA TYR A 203 -9.75 -5.47 -2.53
C TYR A 203 -11.04 -5.03 -3.22
N ALA A 204 -11.89 -4.34 -2.45
CA ALA A 204 -13.04 -3.59 -2.95
C ALA A 204 -12.72 -2.09 -2.97
N ASP A 205 -13.56 -1.29 -3.64
CA ASP A 205 -13.34 0.16 -3.76
C ASP A 205 -13.33 0.89 -2.40
N PHE A 206 -13.93 0.31 -1.36
CA PHE A 206 -13.94 0.85 0.01
C PHE A 206 -12.82 0.28 0.90
N THR A 207 -11.99 -0.63 0.42
CA THR A 207 -10.90 -1.21 1.20
C THR A 207 -9.76 -0.20 1.35
N TYR A 208 -9.15 -0.08 2.53
CA TYR A 208 -8.00 0.80 2.77
C TYR A 208 -7.01 0.13 3.74
N ASP A 209 -5.82 0.69 3.87
CA ASP A 209 -4.81 0.26 4.84
C ASP A 209 -4.92 1.11 6.10
N THR A 210 -4.85 0.48 7.27
CA THR A 210 -4.81 1.24 8.53
C THR A 210 -3.40 1.80 8.77
N PRO A 211 -3.27 2.88 9.57
CA PRO A 211 -1.95 3.41 9.95
C PRO A 211 -1.01 2.36 10.54
N GLU A 212 -1.55 1.45 11.36
CA GLU A 212 -0.82 0.35 11.97
C GLU A 212 -0.29 -0.65 10.94
N GLU A 213 -1.15 -1.10 10.01
CA GLU A 213 -0.77 -2.01 8.92
C GLU A 213 0.33 -1.41 8.05
N VAL A 214 0.23 -0.11 7.72
CA VAL A 214 1.23 0.58 6.90
C VAL A 214 2.54 0.75 7.68
N ALA A 215 2.48 1.18 8.93
CA ALA A 215 3.66 1.42 9.76
C ALA A 215 4.48 0.15 9.96
N GLU A 216 3.82 -0.98 10.25
CA GLU A 216 4.46 -2.29 10.41
C GLU A 216 5.10 -2.76 9.10
N ALA A 217 4.34 -2.80 8.01
CA ALA A 217 4.80 -3.32 6.73
C ALA A 217 5.92 -2.48 6.12
N PHE A 218 5.79 -1.14 6.15
CA PHE A 218 6.81 -0.24 5.62
C PHE A 218 8.09 -0.26 6.47
N SER A 219 7.97 -0.30 7.80
CA SER A 219 9.14 -0.41 8.68
C SER A 219 9.91 -1.72 8.46
N SER A 220 9.20 -2.84 8.33
CA SER A 220 9.79 -4.16 8.08
C SER A 220 10.54 -4.22 6.74
N SER A 221 9.93 -3.69 5.68
CA SER A 221 10.53 -3.64 4.34
C SER A 221 11.75 -2.70 4.28
N LEU A 222 11.68 -1.54 4.97
CA LEU A 222 12.85 -0.65 5.15
C LEU A 222 13.97 -1.33 5.94
N GLN A 223 13.65 -2.07 7.02
CA GLN A 223 14.65 -2.77 7.81
C GLN A 223 15.38 -3.81 6.96
N THR A 224 14.63 -4.68 6.28
CA THR A 224 15.19 -5.70 5.36
C THR A 224 16.08 -5.07 4.30
N THR A 225 15.69 -3.92 3.78
CA THR A 225 16.48 -3.15 2.82
C THR A 225 17.79 -2.62 3.39
N LEU A 226 17.79 -2.19 4.66
CA LEU A 226 18.94 -1.58 5.33
C LEU A 226 19.87 -2.61 5.99
N THR A 227 19.38 -3.80 6.34
CA THR A 227 20.12 -4.85 7.06
C THR A 227 20.74 -5.92 6.17
N MET A 228 20.71 -5.78 4.83
CA MET A 228 21.34 -6.72 3.89
C MET A 228 22.83 -6.96 4.22
N ASN A 229 23.12 -7.99 5.01
CA ASN A 229 24.44 -8.49 5.36
C ASN A 229 24.46 -10.03 5.32
N GLU A 230 25.45 -10.53 4.57
CA GLU A 230 25.99 -11.90 4.54
C GLU A 230 25.05 -13.08 4.21
N GLU A 231 24.81 -13.32 2.92
CA GLU A 231 24.56 -14.69 2.46
C GLU A 231 25.86 -15.50 2.60
N THR A 232 25.84 -16.48 3.51
CA THR A 232 26.85 -17.54 3.55
C THR A 232 26.44 -18.63 2.57
N ASP A 233 27.11 -18.67 1.41
CA ASP A 233 26.97 -19.80 0.50
C ASP A 233 27.51 -21.09 1.16
N LYS A 234 26.88 -22.24 0.86
CA LYS A 234 27.07 -23.56 1.50
C LYS A 234 28.47 -24.18 1.28
N GLU A 235 29.44 -23.43 0.77
CA GLU A 235 30.84 -23.81 0.61
C GLU A 235 31.84 -22.98 1.45
N GLY A 236 31.38 -22.09 2.33
CA GLY A 236 32.29 -21.38 3.25
C GLY A 236 33.24 -20.39 2.56
N LYS A 237 32.91 -19.91 1.36
CA LYS A 237 33.59 -18.77 0.73
C LYS A 237 32.84 -17.49 1.09
N ARG A 238 33.52 -16.62 1.86
CA ARG A 238 33.07 -15.24 2.11
C ARG A 238 32.94 -14.51 0.77
N ILE A 239 31.72 -14.16 0.38
CA ILE A 239 31.47 -13.24 -0.72
C ILE A 239 32.08 -11.90 -0.32
N LYS A 240 33.05 -11.41 -1.09
CA LYS A 240 33.61 -10.07 -0.87
C LYS A 240 32.52 -9.04 -1.19
N LEU A 241 31.91 -8.49 -0.16
CA LEU A 241 31.05 -7.31 -0.27
C LEU A 241 31.90 -6.11 -0.73
N GLU A 242 31.46 -5.39 -1.76
CA GLU A 242 32.11 -4.15 -2.18
C GLU A 242 31.96 -3.10 -1.07
N GLN A 243 33.10 -2.59 -0.58
CA GLN A 243 33.12 -1.53 0.42
C GLN A 243 32.62 -0.22 -0.19
N GLY A 244 31.51 0.32 0.35
CA GLY A 244 31.10 1.71 0.13
C GLY A 244 29.95 1.98 -0.86
N GLY A 245 28.83 1.27 -0.76
CA GLY A 245 27.64 1.65 -1.54
C GLY A 245 26.91 2.87 -0.97
N LYS A 246 26.20 3.58 -1.85
CA LYS A 246 25.43 4.80 -1.55
C LYS A 246 23.94 4.48 -1.61
N LEU A 247 23.23 4.67 -0.50
CA LEU A 247 21.77 4.68 -0.48
C LEU A 247 21.27 6.03 -1.03
N ASN A 248 20.46 6.00 -2.08
CA ASN A 248 19.80 7.20 -2.60
C ASN A 248 18.31 7.10 -2.35
N ILE A 249 17.74 8.12 -1.69
CA ILE A 249 16.30 8.22 -1.43
C ILE A 249 15.76 9.40 -2.21
N TYR A 250 14.84 9.13 -3.12
CA TYR A 250 14.11 10.14 -3.87
C TYR A 250 12.69 10.19 -3.32
N ILE A 251 12.23 11.39 -3.02
CA ILE A 251 10.89 11.62 -2.50
C ILE A 251 10.16 12.50 -3.49
N ALA A 252 9.13 11.95 -4.12
CA ALA A 252 8.22 12.67 -4.98
C ALA A 252 6.95 12.96 -4.17
N LEU A 253 6.65 14.25 -4.02
CA LEU A 253 5.40 14.73 -3.47
C LEU A 253 4.54 15.27 -4.60
N ASP A 254 3.28 14.87 -4.62
CA ASP A 254 2.29 15.59 -5.39
C ASP A 254 2.12 17.02 -4.83
N ALA A 255 2.13 18.00 -5.72
CA ALA A 255 1.99 19.43 -5.44
C ALA A 255 0.97 20.09 -6.37
N SER A 256 0.07 19.28 -6.93
CA SER A 256 -1.02 19.71 -7.80
C SER A 256 -2.03 20.60 -7.06
N ASP A 257 -2.77 21.41 -7.82
CA ASP A 257 -3.84 22.28 -7.30
C ASP A 257 -5.01 21.51 -6.65
N SER A 258 -5.05 20.17 -6.82
CA SER A 258 -5.99 19.27 -6.14
C SER A 258 -5.71 19.08 -4.66
N ILE A 259 -4.54 19.50 -4.19
CA ILE A 259 -4.09 19.29 -2.81
C ILE A 259 -4.25 20.59 -2.01
N GLU A 260 -4.86 20.48 -0.84
CA GLU A 260 -5.00 21.63 0.05
C GLU A 260 -3.63 22.01 0.62
N GLU A 261 -3.37 23.32 0.79
CA GLU A 261 -2.07 23.81 1.30
C GLU A 261 -1.72 23.21 2.67
N GLU A 262 -2.73 22.92 3.49
CA GLU A 262 -2.57 22.23 4.77
C GLU A 262 -2.02 20.80 4.60
N ASP A 263 -2.64 20.00 3.73
CA ASP A 263 -2.24 18.63 3.45
C ASP A 263 -0.83 18.56 2.84
N PHE A 264 -0.49 19.51 1.96
CA PHE A 264 0.85 19.62 1.41
C PHE A 264 1.90 19.92 2.50
N ASN A 265 1.58 20.80 3.43
CA ASN A 265 2.46 21.12 4.56
C ASN A 265 2.60 19.94 5.55
N LYS A 266 1.52 19.21 5.81
CA LYS A 266 1.54 17.94 6.58
C LYS A 266 2.46 16.92 5.92
N ALA A 267 2.29 16.66 4.62
CA ALA A 267 3.14 15.76 3.85
C ALA A 267 4.63 16.14 3.92
N LYS A 268 4.94 17.43 3.83
CA LYS A 268 6.32 17.94 4.01
C LYS A 268 6.88 17.68 5.41
N ASN A 269 6.06 17.82 6.46
CA ASN A 269 6.48 17.54 7.83
C ASN A 269 6.75 16.03 8.02
N ILE A 270 5.84 15.20 7.52
CA ILE A 270 5.95 13.74 7.53
C ILE A 270 7.27 13.29 6.87
N ILE A 271 7.62 13.85 5.71
CA ILE A 271 8.88 13.53 5.03
C ILE A 271 10.10 13.94 5.86
N LYS A 272 10.05 15.07 6.56
CA LYS A 272 11.14 15.44 7.47
C LYS A 272 11.31 14.41 8.58
N GLN A 273 10.21 13.91 9.16
CA GLN A 273 10.25 12.86 10.18
C GLN A 273 10.82 11.56 9.62
N LEU A 274 10.40 11.15 8.42
CA LEU A 274 10.94 9.97 7.75
C LEU A 274 12.46 10.07 7.51
N ILE A 275 12.95 11.22 7.03
CA ILE A 275 14.38 11.44 6.82
C ILE A 275 15.15 11.32 8.14
N ILE A 276 14.60 11.87 9.24
CA ILE A 276 15.20 11.73 10.57
C ILE A 276 15.24 10.26 10.98
N LYS A 277 14.15 9.50 10.77
CA LYS A 277 14.06 8.08 11.12
C LYS A 277 15.06 7.22 10.36
N VAL A 278 15.12 7.36 9.03
CA VAL A 278 16.08 6.63 8.20
C VAL A 278 17.50 6.93 8.62
N ARG A 279 17.80 8.20 8.94
CA ARG A 279 19.11 8.58 9.48
C ARG A 279 19.41 7.86 10.80
N THR A 280 18.46 7.80 11.72
CA THR A 280 18.63 7.12 13.02
C THR A 280 18.91 5.63 12.83
N VAL A 281 18.19 4.94 11.93
CA VAL A 281 18.42 3.51 11.62
C VAL A 281 19.79 3.32 10.97
N MET A 282 20.17 4.14 10.00
CA MET A 282 21.50 4.05 9.37
C MET A 282 22.66 4.32 10.34
N VAL A 283 22.47 5.22 11.32
CA VAL A 283 23.46 5.49 12.37
C VAL A 283 23.56 4.32 13.36
N ALA A 284 22.43 3.70 13.72
CA ALA A 284 22.39 2.52 14.58
C ALA A 284 23.09 1.30 13.94
N LEU A 285 22.98 1.13 12.62
CA LEU A 285 23.55 0.01 11.88
C LEU A 285 25.06 0.12 11.56
N LEU A 286 25.80 1.06 12.18
CA LEU A 286 27.26 1.24 11.99
C LEU A 286 27.70 1.16 10.52
N ALA A 287 27.30 2.15 9.71
CA ALA A 287 27.70 2.40 8.33
C ALA A 287 28.92 1.60 7.82
N SER A 288 28.67 0.39 7.29
CA SER A 288 29.73 -0.43 6.67
C SER A 288 29.30 -1.18 5.41
N TYR A 289 28.00 -1.40 5.15
CA TYR A 289 27.58 -2.38 4.13
C TYR A 289 26.27 -2.06 3.38
N CYS A 290 25.88 -0.80 3.20
CA CYS A 290 24.82 -0.52 2.22
C CYS A 290 25.39 -0.78 0.82
N GLN A 291 24.88 -1.78 0.09
CA GLN A 291 25.04 -1.84 -1.37
C GLN A 291 24.27 -0.67 -2.00
N GLY A 292 24.71 -0.17 -3.15
CA GLY A 292 24.10 1.00 -3.79
C GLY A 292 22.65 0.76 -4.19
N LYS A 293 21.70 1.06 -3.30
CA LYS A 293 20.27 0.85 -3.50
C LYS A 293 19.54 2.17 -3.69
N LEU A 294 18.56 2.16 -4.59
CA LEU A 294 17.72 3.29 -4.92
C LEU A 294 16.34 3.09 -4.30
N ILE A 295 15.95 3.95 -3.37
CA ILE A 295 14.59 3.99 -2.82
C ILE A 295 13.88 5.20 -3.43
N VAL A 296 12.73 4.96 -4.06
CA VAL A 296 11.86 6.02 -4.56
C VAL A 296 10.54 5.94 -3.79
N LEU A 297 10.27 6.99 -3.01
CA LEU A 297 9.02 7.17 -2.29
C LEU A 297 8.17 8.15 -3.08
N VAL A 298 6.99 7.72 -3.52
CA VAL A 298 6.03 8.58 -4.19
C VAL A 298 4.81 8.71 -3.30
N SER A 299 4.53 9.92 -2.82
CA SER A 299 3.25 10.24 -2.17
C SER A 299 2.34 10.87 -3.22
N LEU A 300 1.23 10.19 -3.51
CA LEU A 300 0.20 10.68 -4.43
C LEU A 300 -1.04 11.01 -3.61
N SER A 301 -1.25 12.30 -3.36
CA SER A 301 -2.54 12.80 -2.90
C SER A 301 -3.36 13.19 -4.11
N ALA A 302 -4.41 12.41 -4.38
CA ALA A 302 -5.28 12.44 -5.56
C ALA A 302 -4.63 11.91 -6.85
N GLY A 303 -4.92 10.64 -7.18
CA GLY A 303 -4.46 9.95 -8.41
C GLY A 303 -5.04 10.50 -9.74
N VAL A 304 -5.40 11.78 -9.79
CA VAL A 304 -5.87 12.47 -10.99
C VAL A 304 -4.70 13.24 -11.58
N TYR A 305 -3.98 12.61 -12.50
CA TYR A 305 -2.90 13.24 -13.28
C TYR A 305 -3.49 14.34 -14.19
N ASN A 306 -3.62 15.56 -13.68
CA ASN A 306 -4.07 16.71 -14.47
C ASN A 306 -2.90 17.42 -15.17
N GLU A 307 -1.72 17.43 -14.54
CA GLU A 307 -0.49 18.00 -15.10
C GLU A 307 0.64 16.96 -15.20
N GLY A 308 1.20 16.76 -16.42
CA GLY A 308 2.31 15.83 -16.67
C GLY A 308 1.93 14.44 -17.22
N GLY A 309 0.65 14.05 -17.12
CA GLY A 309 0.14 12.78 -17.66
C GLY A 309 0.46 11.54 -16.81
N ASN A 310 0.05 10.36 -17.30
CA ASN A 310 0.23 9.09 -16.57
C ASN A 310 1.74 8.77 -16.36
N PRO A 311 2.21 8.60 -15.11
CA PRO A 311 3.63 8.41 -14.80
C PRO A 311 4.17 7.02 -15.16
N SER A 312 3.33 6.10 -15.66
CA SER A 312 3.73 4.76 -16.11
C SER A 312 4.94 4.77 -17.04
N LYS A 313 5.04 5.76 -17.94
CA LYS A 313 6.17 5.86 -18.86
C LYS A 313 7.48 6.15 -18.11
N ASN A 314 7.46 7.15 -17.21
CA ASN A 314 8.63 7.55 -16.44
C ASN A 314 9.05 6.44 -15.47
N VAL A 315 8.09 5.75 -14.84
CA VAL A 315 8.39 4.60 -13.97
C VAL A 315 9.03 3.46 -14.77
N LYS A 316 8.53 3.17 -15.99
CA LYS A 316 9.14 2.17 -16.88
C LYS A 316 10.57 2.56 -17.26
N GLU A 317 10.83 3.83 -17.57
CA GLU A 317 12.17 4.34 -17.88
C GLU A 317 13.11 4.24 -16.66
N ILE A 318 12.67 4.60 -15.45
CA ILE A 318 13.45 4.43 -14.21
C ILE A 318 13.78 2.95 -14.00
N LYS A 319 12.78 2.07 -14.10
CA LYS A 319 12.95 0.62 -14.00
C LYS A 319 13.96 0.11 -15.07
N GLN A 320 14.00 0.72 -16.26
CA GLN A 320 14.97 0.40 -17.31
C GLN A 320 16.38 0.98 -17.08
N ILE A 321 16.57 1.98 -16.21
CA ILE A 321 17.92 2.51 -15.95
C ILE A 321 18.63 1.68 -14.87
N VAL A 322 17.88 1.10 -13.93
CA VAL A 322 18.42 0.60 -12.65
C VAL A 322 18.85 -0.88 -12.68
N TYR A 323 18.79 -1.57 -13.81
CA TYR A 323 19.00 -3.04 -13.83
C TYR A 323 20.46 -3.51 -14.02
N ASN A 324 21.46 -2.63 -14.18
CA ASN A 324 22.88 -3.00 -14.37
C ASN A 324 23.12 -4.13 -15.41
N GLY A 325 22.30 -4.21 -16.47
CA GLY A 325 22.36 -5.30 -17.46
C GLY A 325 21.58 -6.59 -17.12
N GLN A 326 21.07 -6.75 -15.89
CA GLN A 326 20.30 -7.91 -15.39
C GLN A 326 18.88 -7.52 -14.98
N VAL A 327 17.92 -7.66 -15.91
CA VAL A 327 16.52 -7.24 -15.72
C VAL A 327 15.86 -7.93 -14.52
N GLU A 328 16.20 -9.19 -14.33
CA GLU A 328 15.77 -10.07 -13.23
C GLU A 328 16.20 -9.59 -11.84
N LYS A 329 17.31 -8.84 -11.74
CA LYS A 329 17.83 -8.30 -10.47
C LYS A 329 17.41 -6.86 -10.21
N ARG A 330 16.60 -6.26 -11.09
CA ARG A 330 16.19 -4.85 -10.97
C ARG A 330 15.65 -4.51 -9.60
N ASP A 331 14.77 -5.36 -9.07
CA ASP A 331 14.11 -5.11 -7.80
C ASP A 331 15.08 -5.29 -6.62
N GLU A 332 16.22 -5.96 -6.79
CA GLU A 332 17.30 -5.99 -5.78
C GLU A 332 17.92 -4.60 -5.58
N TYR A 333 17.97 -3.78 -6.63
CA TYR A 333 18.60 -2.45 -6.62
C TYR A 333 17.61 -1.29 -6.50
N LEU A 334 16.31 -1.53 -6.73
CA LEU A 334 15.25 -0.51 -6.73
C LEU A 334 14.06 -0.92 -5.86
N ASP A 335 13.78 -0.11 -4.83
CA ASP A 335 12.50 -0.15 -4.12
C ASP A 335 11.68 1.07 -4.48
N LEU A 336 10.52 0.86 -5.11
CA LEU A 336 9.57 1.91 -5.42
C LEU A 336 8.34 1.71 -4.55
N TYR A 337 8.14 2.64 -3.61
CA TYR A 337 6.97 2.68 -2.75
C TYR A 337 6.01 3.77 -3.21
N VAL A 338 4.72 3.49 -3.15
CA VAL A 338 3.65 4.46 -3.39
C VAL A 338 2.73 4.51 -2.20
N PHE A 339 2.54 5.71 -1.65
CA PHE A 339 1.52 6.02 -0.65
C PHE A 339 0.41 6.78 -1.37
N GLY A 340 -0.70 6.08 -1.62
CA GLY A 340 -1.93 6.70 -2.06
C GLY A 340 -2.67 7.29 -0.88
N VAL A 341 -3.14 8.52 -1.02
CA VAL A 341 -3.95 9.19 0.00
C VAL A 341 -5.27 9.62 -0.63
N GLY A 342 -6.37 9.24 0.02
CA GLY A 342 -7.72 9.62 -0.40
C GLY A 342 -8.38 8.63 -1.35
N ASP A 343 -9.57 9.01 -1.78
CA ASP A 343 -10.52 8.12 -2.47
C ASP A 343 -10.37 8.05 -4.00
N ASP A 344 -9.65 9.00 -4.61
CA ASP A 344 -9.47 9.12 -6.07
C ASP A 344 -8.25 8.35 -6.61
N VAL A 345 -7.65 7.52 -5.77
CA VAL A 345 -6.43 6.78 -6.13
C VAL A 345 -6.77 5.63 -7.08
N GLN A 346 -6.33 5.74 -8.34
CA GLN A 346 -6.44 4.68 -9.34
C GLN A 346 -5.44 3.55 -9.05
N ARG A 347 -5.85 2.61 -8.20
CA ARG A 347 -4.98 1.56 -7.64
C ARG A 347 -4.40 0.60 -8.68
N GLU A 348 -5.12 0.35 -9.76
CA GLU A 348 -4.71 -0.60 -10.80
C GLU A 348 -3.44 -0.14 -11.53
N ASP A 349 -3.33 1.15 -11.82
CA ASP A 349 -2.14 1.72 -12.46
C ASP A 349 -0.93 1.72 -11.51
N ILE A 350 -1.19 1.94 -10.22
CA ILE A 350 -0.15 2.06 -9.20
C ILE A 350 0.49 0.72 -8.86
N ASP A 351 -0.29 -0.37 -8.86
CA ASP A 351 0.21 -1.71 -8.59
C ASP A 351 1.30 -2.13 -9.60
N ASP A 352 1.26 -1.63 -10.84
CA ASP A 352 2.28 -1.87 -11.86
C ASP A 352 3.56 -1.04 -11.64
N TRP A 353 3.48 0.06 -10.88
CA TRP A 353 4.60 0.96 -10.63
C TRP A 353 5.47 0.48 -9.49
N VAL A 354 4.86 -0.02 -8.42
CA VAL A 354 5.56 -0.42 -7.21
C VAL A 354 6.47 -1.64 -7.41
N THR A 355 7.41 -1.81 -6.50
CA THR A 355 8.24 -3.01 -6.41
C THR A 355 7.42 -4.18 -5.85
N LYS A 356 7.58 -5.39 -6.40
CA LYS A 356 6.81 -6.58 -5.97
C LYS A 356 7.75 -7.62 -5.38
N LYS A 357 8.23 -7.36 -4.18
CA LYS A 357 9.09 -8.29 -3.43
C LYS A 357 8.30 -9.31 -2.63
N ARG A 358 8.95 -10.42 -2.32
CA ARG A 358 8.40 -11.45 -1.43
C ARG A 358 8.17 -10.85 -0.06
N ASP A 359 7.04 -11.18 0.56
CA ASP A 359 6.70 -10.83 1.95
C ASP A 359 6.80 -9.33 2.30
N GLU A 360 6.86 -8.46 1.29
CA GLU A 360 6.99 -7.02 1.44
C GLU A 360 5.83 -6.32 0.74
N LYS A 361 5.44 -5.15 1.26
CA LYS A 361 4.38 -4.31 0.67
C LYS A 361 4.95 -2.95 0.28
N HIS A 362 4.64 -2.55 -0.94
CA HIS A 362 5.18 -1.34 -1.55
C HIS A 362 4.10 -0.36 -2.02
N PHE A 363 2.84 -0.79 -2.08
CA PHE A 363 1.71 0.10 -2.29
C PHE A 363 0.88 0.15 -1.01
N PHE A 364 0.63 1.36 -0.53
CA PHE A 364 -0.20 1.63 0.64
C PHE A 364 -1.30 2.61 0.27
N LEU A 365 -2.51 2.40 0.76
CA LEU A 365 -3.63 3.32 0.58
C LEU A 365 -4.23 3.74 1.91
N LEU A 366 -4.05 5.00 2.26
CA LEU A 366 -4.59 5.61 3.48
C LEU A 366 -5.79 6.49 3.13
N GLN A 367 -6.74 6.62 4.07
CA GLN A 367 -8.00 7.33 3.79
C GLN A 367 -7.80 8.84 3.66
N ASP A 368 -6.92 9.41 4.47
CA ASP A 368 -6.62 10.84 4.50
C ASP A 368 -5.21 11.12 5.03
N MET A 369 -4.82 12.40 5.05
CA MET A 369 -3.50 12.82 5.49
C MET A 369 -3.30 12.66 7.01
N GLU A 370 -4.37 12.60 7.81
CA GLU A 370 -4.29 12.35 9.25
C GLU A 370 -3.84 10.90 9.50
N ASN A 371 -4.39 9.94 8.76
CA ASN A 371 -3.91 8.55 8.81
C ASN A 371 -2.45 8.41 8.34
N VAL A 372 -2.00 9.23 7.37
CA VAL A 372 -0.59 9.26 7.00
C VAL A 372 0.26 9.76 8.16
N GLU A 373 -0.11 10.88 8.78
CA GLU A 373 0.59 11.41 9.95
C GLU A 373 0.68 10.37 11.09
N GLU A 374 -0.44 9.74 11.42
CA GLU A 374 -0.51 8.68 12.43
C GLU A 374 0.41 7.49 12.09
N THR A 375 0.46 7.08 10.81
CA THR A 375 1.36 6.00 10.36
C THR A 375 2.81 6.30 10.75
N PHE A 376 3.27 7.51 10.44
CA PHE A 376 4.66 7.89 10.71
C PHE A 376 4.92 8.14 12.20
N ASP A 377 3.93 8.60 12.96
CA ASP A 377 4.01 8.68 14.43
C ASP A 377 4.14 7.30 15.08
N GLN A 378 3.38 6.31 14.59
CA GLN A 378 3.50 4.92 15.06
C GLN A 378 4.86 4.31 14.71
N MET A 379 5.40 4.62 13.52
CA MET A 379 6.77 4.27 13.18
C MET A 379 7.78 4.90 14.14
N ILE A 380 7.53 6.10 14.69
CA ILE A 380 8.40 6.72 15.71
C ILE A 380 8.30 5.95 17.04
N GLY A 381 7.10 5.61 17.49
CA GLY A 381 6.87 4.89 18.75
C GLY A 381 7.56 3.52 18.85
N THR A 382 7.67 2.79 17.75
CA THR A 382 8.32 1.47 17.70
C THR A 382 9.86 1.51 17.82
N SER A 383 10.53 2.67 17.69
CA SER A 383 12.00 2.74 17.87
C SER A 383 12.49 2.52 19.29
N VAL A 384 11.63 2.60 20.30
CA VAL A 384 12.05 2.30 21.68
C VAL A 384 12.34 0.80 21.86
N LEU A 385 11.76 -0.08 21.02
CA LEU A 385 11.99 -1.54 21.10
C LEU A 385 13.14 -2.02 20.20
N LEU A 386 13.31 -1.44 19.01
CA LEU A 386 14.36 -1.84 18.06
C LEU A 386 15.78 -1.56 18.58
N SER A 387 15.97 -0.50 19.37
CA SER A 387 17.27 -0.21 19.98
C SER A 387 17.70 -1.22 21.06
N VAL A 388 16.76 -1.91 21.72
CA VAL A 388 17.06 -2.81 22.85
C VAL A 388 17.42 -4.23 22.40
N VAL A 389 16.79 -4.72 21.32
CA VAL A 389 17.02 -6.09 20.81
C VAL A 389 18.36 -6.20 20.08
N GLU A 390 18.74 -5.20 19.28
CA GLU A 390 20.04 -5.22 18.57
C GLU A 390 21.23 -4.96 19.52
N LEU A 391 21.06 -4.14 20.56
CA LEU A 391 22.10 -3.94 21.59
C LEU A 391 22.36 -5.22 22.41
N THR A 392 21.36 -6.06 22.63
CA THR A 392 21.55 -7.32 23.39
C THR A 392 22.25 -8.39 22.56
N GLN A 393 22.05 -8.45 21.24
CA GLN A 393 22.82 -9.36 20.37
C GLN A 393 24.27 -8.91 20.16
N LEU A 394 24.53 -7.60 20.06
CA LEU A 394 25.90 -7.07 19.96
C LEU A 394 26.71 -7.25 21.25
N LEU A 395 26.07 -7.18 22.42
CA LEU A 395 26.74 -7.40 23.71
C LEU A 395 26.97 -8.88 24.07
N HIS A 396 26.39 -9.83 23.32
CA HIS A 396 26.67 -11.27 23.49
C HIS A 396 27.75 -11.80 22.53
N HIS A 397 28.28 -10.95 21.65
CA HIS A 397 29.36 -11.30 20.70
C HIS A 397 30.65 -10.50 20.89
N HIS A 398 30.74 -9.72 21.96
CA HIS A 398 31.97 -9.16 22.53
C HIS A 398 32.16 -9.69 23.95
#